data_AF-A0A9X0CMW3-F1
#
_entry.id   AF-A0A9X0CMW3-F1
#
_cell.length_a   1.000
_cell.length_b   1.000
_cell.length_c   1.000
_cell.angle_alpha   90.00
_cell.angle_beta   90.00
_cell.angle_gamma   90.00
#
_symmetry.space_group_name_H-M   'P 1'
#
loop_
_entity.id
_entity.type
_entity.pdbx_description
1 polymer ?
#
loop_
_entity_poly.entity_id
_entity_poly.type
_entity_poly.pdbx_seq_one_letter_code
_entity_poly.pdbx_strand_id
1 'polypeptide(L)'
;MQGKLEKAVEEFKVYSERASSLFNETVACLEEMKAEAKLSEGAITAISSSVNMDDLKQALKKRPSVVFIGNRNCGNSAILNELLGGSWLPVHEMPCTSRIVKISHSVSQNTVRVVDKAGEEVQPLTTFTKKVPANMWWCAINMRGRKGLRL
;
A
#
# COMPACT_ATOMS: atom_id res chain seq x y z
N MET A 1 19.27 8.52 12.10
CA MET A 1 17.98 7.79 12.11
C MET A 1 17.64 7.28 10.71
N GLN A 2 17.79 8.11 9.68
CA GLN A 2 17.51 7.81 8.27
C GLN A 2 18.20 6.54 7.73
N GLY A 3 19.51 6.38 7.91
CA GLY A 3 20.23 5.18 7.41
C GLY A 3 19.81 3.85 8.05
N LYS A 4 19.25 3.84 9.26
CA LYS A 4 18.71 2.60 9.87
C LYS A 4 17.37 2.20 9.25
N LEU A 5 16.54 3.20 8.93
CA LEU A 5 15.23 2.98 8.30
C LEU A 5 15.41 2.51 6.86
N GLU A 6 16.29 3.17 6.10
CA GLU A 6 16.64 2.77 4.73
C GLU A 6 17.13 1.31 4.69
N LYS A 7 18.03 0.95 5.60
CA LYS A 7 18.52 -0.43 5.72
C LYS A 7 17.39 -1.43 6.01
N ALA A 8 16.52 -1.13 6.98
CA ALA A 8 15.40 -2.01 7.33
C ALA A 8 14.40 -2.17 6.18
N VAL A 9 14.17 -1.11 5.40
CA VAL A 9 13.31 -1.15 4.21
C VAL A 9 13.94 -2.01 3.11
N GLU A 10 15.25 -1.88 2.89
CA GLU A 10 15.95 -2.71 1.91
C GLU A 10 15.99 -4.19 2.32
N GLU A 11 16.26 -4.48 3.60
CA GLU A 11 16.18 -5.83 4.15
C GLU A 11 14.78 -6.43 3.95
N PHE A 12 13.71 -5.69 4.27
CA PHE A 12 12.34 -6.12 4.04
C PHE A 12 12.08 -6.43 2.55
N LYS A 13 12.58 -5.59 1.64
CA LYS A 13 12.42 -5.79 0.20
C LYS A 13 13.08 -7.09 -0.25
N VAL A 14 14.33 -7.34 0.15
CA VAL A 14 15.06 -8.58 -0.15
C VAL A 14 14.30 -9.81 0.35
N TYR A 15 13.78 -9.78 1.58
CA TYR A 15 13.01 -10.89 2.13
C TYR A 15 11.69 -11.11 1.38
N SER A 16 11.00 -10.03 1.01
CA SER A 16 9.74 -10.10 0.26
C SER A 16 9.93 -10.69 -1.14
N GLU A 17 11.00 -10.30 -1.84
CA GLU A 17 11.36 -10.85 -3.15
C GLU A 17 11.73 -12.33 -3.05
N ARG A 18 12.54 -12.70 -2.05
CA ARG A 18 12.92 -14.09 -1.80
C ARG A 18 11.72 -14.97 -1.47
N ALA A 19 10.81 -14.50 -0.59
CA ALA A 19 9.59 -15.22 -0.27
C ALA A 19 8.70 -15.41 -1.50
N SER A 20 8.66 -14.43 -2.40
CA SER A 20 7.91 -14.52 -3.65
C SER A 20 8.53 -15.53 -4.63
N SER A 21 9.86 -15.59 -4.74
CA SER A 21 10.56 -16.60 -5.55
C SER A 21 10.26 -18.01 -5.05
N LEU A 22 10.47 -18.26 -3.75
CA LEU A 22 10.23 -19.57 -3.14
C LEU A 22 8.78 -20.02 -3.29
N PHE A 23 7.83 -19.08 -3.19
CA PHE A 23 6.43 -19.39 -3.43
C PHE A 23 6.18 -19.82 -4.88
N ASN A 24 6.74 -19.10 -5.86
CA ASN A 24 6.60 -19.46 -7.27
C ASN A 24 7.24 -20.82 -7.58
N GLU A 25 8.40 -21.11 -6.99
CA GLU A 25 9.08 -22.42 -7.10
C GLU A 25 8.22 -23.53 -6.50
N THR A 26 7.60 -23.28 -5.34
CA THR A 26 6.70 -24.25 -4.69
C THR A 26 5.46 -24.50 -5.55
N VAL A 27 4.86 -23.46 -6.12
CA VAL A 27 3.74 -23.59 -7.07
C VAL A 27 4.15 -24.44 -8.27
N ALA A 28 5.29 -24.14 -8.88
CA ALA A 28 5.78 -24.86 -10.05
C ALA A 28 6.00 -26.34 -9.75
N CYS A 29 6.66 -26.64 -8.63
CA CYS A 29 6.87 -28.01 -8.16
C CYS A 29 5.55 -28.77 -7.94
N LEU A 30 4.54 -28.12 -7.34
CA LEU A 30 3.22 -28.73 -7.14
C LEU A 30 2.50 -29.02 -8.47
N GLU A 31 2.61 -28.14 -9.46
CA GLU A 31 2.03 -28.36 -10.79
C GLU A 31 2.79 -29.46 -11.56
N GLU A 32 4.12 -29.53 -11.44
CA GLU A 32 4.93 -30.62 -11.99
C GLU A 32 4.57 -31.96 -11.36
N MET A 33 4.46 -32.02 -10.03
CA MET A 33 3.99 -33.20 -9.31
C MET A 33 2.58 -33.60 -9.75
N LYS A 34 1.69 -32.66 -10.03
CA LYS A 34 0.35 -32.96 -10.56
C LYS A 34 0.40 -33.52 -11.99
N ALA A 35 1.34 -33.05 -12.81
CA ALA A 35 1.52 -33.52 -14.18
C ALA A 35 2.19 -34.91 -14.25
N GLU A 36 3.14 -35.20 -13.36
CA GLU A 36 3.91 -36.45 -13.34
C GLU A 36 3.29 -37.54 -12.45
N ALA A 37 2.50 -37.18 -11.43
CA ALA A 37 2.07 -38.15 -10.43
C ALA A 37 0.79 -38.92 -10.79
N LYS A 38 0.95 -40.24 -10.71
CA LYS A 38 -0.07 -41.25 -10.39
C LYS A 38 -0.62 -41.13 -8.94
N LEU A 39 -0.64 -39.93 -8.37
CA LEU A 39 -1.22 -39.67 -7.04
C LEU A 39 -2.75 -39.62 -7.15
N SER A 40 -3.46 -40.15 -6.16
CA SER A 40 -4.92 -40.06 -6.18
C SER A 40 -5.33 -38.59 -6.17
N GLU A 41 -6.31 -38.23 -7.01
CA GLU A 41 -6.88 -36.88 -7.12
C GLU A 41 -7.18 -36.25 -5.75
N GLY A 42 -7.54 -37.08 -4.76
CA GLY A 42 -7.81 -36.67 -3.39
C GLY A 42 -6.60 -36.13 -2.61
N ALA A 43 -5.38 -36.64 -2.84
CA ALA A 43 -4.18 -36.14 -2.16
C ALA A 43 -3.76 -34.75 -2.68
N ILE A 44 -3.85 -34.56 -4.00
CA ILE A 44 -3.55 -33.27 -4.64
C ILE A 44 -4.59 -32.23 -4.22
N THR A 45 -5.88 -32.62 -4.22
CA THR A 45 -6.97 -31.74 -3.77
C THR A 45 -6.83 -31.36 -2.29
N ALA A 46 -6.39 -32.27 -1.42
CA ALA A 46 -6.12 -31.98 -0.01
C ALA A 46 -4.94 -31.00 0.18
N ILE A 47 -3.87 -31.12 -0.61
CA ILE A 47 -2.73 -30.20 -0.56
C ILE A 47 -3.11 -28.82 -1.11
N SER A 48 -3.80 -28.75 -2.25
CA SER A 48 -4.25 -27.48 -2.84
C SER A 48 -5.33 -26.77 -2.00
N SER A 49 -6.16 -27.51 -1.25
CA SER A 49 -7.19 -26.92 -0.38
C SER A 49 -6.64 -26.53 1.00
N SER A 50 -5.61 -27.21 1.51
CA SER A 50 -4.95 -26.86 2.77
C SER A 50 -4.05 -25.64 2.63
N VAL A 51 -3.49 -25.40 1.45
CA VAL A 51 -2.72 -24.19 1.17
C VAL A 51 -3.63 -23.17 0.47
N ASN A 52 -4.10 -22.15 1.18
CA ASN A 52 -4.80 -21.03 0.56
C ASN A 52 -3.80 -20.17 -0.24
N MET A 53 -3.54 -20.61 -1.47
CA MET A 53 -2.56 -20.00 -2.38
C MET A 53 -2.90 -18.54 -2.70
N ASP A 54 -4.19 -18.18 -2.70
CA ASP A 54 -4.64 -16.83 -3.00
C ASP A 54 -4.37 -15.87 -1.84
N ASP A 55 -4.60 -16.31 -0.60
CA ASP A 55 -4.24 -15.54 0.59
C ASP A 55 -2.72 -15.31 0.66
N LEU A 56 -1.93 -16.34 0.32
CA LEU A 56 -0.48 -16.22 0.32
C LEU A 56 0.02 -15.29 -0.79
N LYS A 57 -0.55 -15.38 -2.00
CA LYS A 57 -0.31 -14.42 -3.10
C LYS A 57 -0.67 -13.00 -2.69
N GLN A 58 -1.77 -12.80 -1.97
CA GLN A 58 -2.15 -11.48 -1.48
C GLN A 58 -1.19 -10.97 -0.41
N ALA A 59 -0.75 -11.83 0.51
CA ALA A 59 0.22 -11.49 1.54
C ALA A 59 1.57 -11.05 0.94
N LEU A 60 2.06 -11.76 -0.07
CA LEU A 60 3.30 -11.45 -0.78
C LEU A 60 3.23 -10.14 -1.58
N LYS A 61 2.03 -9.71 -1.99
CA LYS A 61 1.81 -8.41 -2.66
C LYS A 61 1.77 -7.22 -1.69
N LYS A 62 1.77 -7.46 -0.36
CA LYS A 62 1.69 -6.37 0.63
C LYS A 62 2.98 -5.55 0.61
N ARG A 63 2.81 -4.23 0.68
CA ARG A 63 3.91 -3.27 0.80
C ARG A 63 4.13 -2.88 2.26
N PRO A 64 5.37 -2.59 2.68
CA PRO A 64 5.61 -2.06 4.01
C PRO A 64 4.83 -0.76 4.16
N SER A 65 4.12 -0.63 5.27
CA SER A 65 3.21 0.49 5.54
C SER A 65 3.49 1.02 6.94
N VAL A 66 3.63 2.34 7.06
CA VAL A 66 3.81 3.04 8.33
C VAL A 66 2.58 3.88 8.59
N VAL A 67 2.06 3.83 9.82
CA VAL A 67 0.89 4.61 10.22
C VAL A 67 1.33 5.65 11.25
N PHE A 68 1.08 6.92 10.95
CA PHE A 68 1.32 8.03 11.87
C PHE A 68 0.02 8.35 12.62
N ILE A 69 0.04 8.20 13.93
CA ILE A 69 -1.11 8.44 14.81
C ILE A 69 -0.71 9.50 15.83
N GLY A 70 -1.51 10.54 15.95
CA GLY A 70 -1.30 11.61 16.92
C GLY A 70 -2.53 12.50 17.04
N ASN A 71 -2.56 13.34 18.08
CA ASN A 71 -3.67 14.25 18.31
C ASN A 71 -3.74 15.33 17.21
N ARG A 72 -4.86 16.05 17.11
CA ARG A 72 -4.98 17.18 16.17
C ARG A 72 -3.91 18.23 16.49
N ASN A 73 -3.32 18.82 15.44
CA ASN A 73 -2.33 19.88 15.51
C ASN A 73 -1.02 19.52 16.24
N CYS A 74 -0.67 18.24 16.37
CA CYS A 74 0.61 17.82 16.97
C CYS A 74 1.79 17.77 15.97
N GLY A 75 1.61 18.29 14.75
CA GLY A 75 2.69 18.33 13.75
C GLY A 75 2.88 17.06 12.91
N ASN A 76 1.92 16.13 12.88
CA ASN A 76 2.02 14.89 12.07
C ASN A 76 2.36 15.17 10.58
N SER A 77 1.70 16.15 9.97
CA SER A 77 1.99 16.55 8.58
C SER A 77 3.39 17.15 8.42
N ALA A 78 3.90 17.85 9.44
CA ALA A 78 5.25 18.42 9.42
C ALA A 78 6.32 17.32 9.50
N ILE A 79 6.13 16.35 10.41
CA ILE A 79 7.02 15.18 10.52
C ILE A 79 7.02 14.38 9.22
N LEU A 80 5.85 14.18 8.60
CA LEU A 80 5.78 13.42 7.35
C LEU A 80 6.46 14.15 6.19
N ASN A 81 6.32 15.48 6.11
CA ASN A 81 7.02 16.29 5.12
C ASN A 81 8.54 16.20 5.27
N GLU A 82 9.03 16.25 6.51
CA GLU A 82 10.46 16.08 6.80
C GLU A 82 10.94 14.67 6.42
N LEU A 83 10.18 13.63 6.78
CA LEU A 83 10.51 12.25 6.43
C LEU A 83 10.52 12.00 4.91
N LEU A 84 9.61 12.65 4.18
CA LEU A 84 9.53 12.58 2.72
C LEU A 84 10.49 13.56 2.01
N GLY A 85 11.30 14.31 2.76
CA GLY A 85 12.27 15.28 2.22
C GLY A 85 11.63 16.42 1.42
N GLY A 86 10.37 16.79 1.69
CA GLY A 86 9.67 17.81 0.92
C GLY A 86 8.32 18.26 1.48
N SER A 87 7.80 19.37 0.95
CA SER A 87 6.49 19.93 1.35
C SER A 87 5.35 19.31 0.55
N TRP A 88 4.97 18.08 0.90
CA TRP A 88 3.94 17.29 0.21
C TRP A 88 2.54 17.47 0.81
N LEU A 89 2.47 17.54 2.14
CA LEU A 89 1.24 17.73 2.91
C LEU A 89 1.07 19.17 3.38
N PRO A 90 -0.18 19.66 3.47
CA PRO A 90 -0.48 20.94 4.09
C PRO A 90 -0.20 20.89 5.61
N VAL A 91 0.49 21.92 6.11
CA VAL A 91 0.88 22.06 7.53
C VAL A 91 0.06 23.14 8.26
N HIS A 92 -0.84 23.84 7.56
CA HIS A 92 -1.63 24.94 8.15
C HIS A 92 -2.59 24.47 9.25
N GLU A 93 -2.81 25.35 10.24
CA GLU A 93 -3.57 25.14 11.49
C GLU A 93 -5.09 24.90 11.33
N MET A 94 -5.62 24.93 10.11
CA MET A 94 -7.00 24.52 9.90
C MET A 94 -7.16 23.03 10.28
N PRO A 95 -8.06 22.69 11.20
CA PRO A 95 -8.12 21.36 11.81
C PRO A 95 -8.70 20.39 10.79
N CYS A 96 -7.87 19.82 9.91
CA CYS A 96 -8.41 19.24 8.67
C CYS A 96 -7.90 17.85 8.30
N THR A 97 -7.39 17.07 9.25
CA THR A 97 -7.18 15.62 9.02
C THR A 97 -8.07 14.76 9.90
N SER A 98 -9.40 14.94 9.80
CA SER A 98 -10.38 13.90 10.18
C SER A 98 -10.43 12.75 9.16
N ARG A 99 -9.40 12.61 8.33
CA ARG A 99 -9.36 11.80 7.10
C ARG A 99 -8.05 11.02 7.05
N ILE A 100 -8.15 9.80 6.53
CA ILE A 100 -6.99 8.94 6.32
C ILE A 100 -6.36 9.34 4.99
N VAL A 101 -5.08 9.73 5.04
CA VAL A 101 -4.25 9.99 3.87
C VAL A 101 -3.30 8.82 3.71
N LYS A 102 -3.29 8.21 2.52
CA LYS A 102 -2.31 7.18 2.16
C LYS A 102 -1.39 7.72 1.08
N ILE A 103 -0.09 7.69 1.34
CA ILE A 103 0.95 8.10 0.39
C ILE A 103 1.67 6.84 -0.08
N SER A 104 1.87 6.72 -1.38
CA SER A 104 2.61 5.62 -1.97
C SER A 104 3.60 6.09 -3.03
N HIS A 105 4.74 5.40 -3.12
CA HIS A 105 5.72 5.68 -4.17
C HIS A 105 5.16 5.32 -5.55
N SER A 106 5.33 6.23 -6.51
CA SER A 106 4.99 6.08 -7.92
C SER A 106 6.28 6.13 -8.77
N VAL A 107 6.38 5.29 -9.80
CA VAL A 107 7.60 5.17 -10.62
C VAL A 107 7.62 6.20 -11.76
N SER A 108 6.45 6.62 -12.25
CA SER A 108 6.33 7.47 -13.45
C SER A 108 5.90 8.89 -13.12
N GLN A 109 4.69 9.06 -12.60
CA GLN A 109 4.07 10.36 -12.35
C GLN A 109 3.37 10.33 -11.00
N ASN A 110 3.47 11.45 -10.26
CA ASN A 110 2.69 11.58 -9.03
C ASN A 110 1.22 11.71 -9.39
N THR A 111 0.39 10.90 -8.74
CA THR A 111 -1.04 10.84 -8.98
C THR A 111 -1.81 11.10 -7.69
N VAL A 112 -2.97 11.72 -7.79
CA VAL A 112 -3.90 11.83 -6.67
C VAL A 112 -5.25 11.28 -7.07
N ARG A 113 -5.86 10.52 -6.18
CA ARG A 113 -7.26 10.10 -6.29
C ARG A 113 -7.97 10.21 -4.97
N VAL A 114 -9.25 10.59 -5.03
CA VAL A 114 -10.16 10.59 -3.90
C VAL A 114 -10.96 9.31 -3.96
N VAL A 115 -10.87 8.48 -2.92
CA VAL A 115 -11.61 7.23 -2.82
C VAL A 115 -12.62 7.28 -1.68
N ASP A 116 -13.73 6.55 -1.82
CA ASP A 116 -14.67 6.37 -0.72
C ASP A 116 -14.24 5.25 0.25
N LYS A 117 -15.13 4.87 1.17
CA LYS A 117 -14.92 3.74 2.10
C LYS A 117 -14.84 2.38 1.41
N ALA A 118 -15.55 2.18 0.31
CA ALA A 118 -15.51 0.95 -0.47
C ALA A 118 -14.23 0.87 -1.31
N GLY A 119 -13.52 1.99 -1.46
CA GLY A 119 -12.31 2.10 -2.27
C GLY A 119 -12.58 2.60 -3.69
N GLU A 120 -13.82 2.99 -3.98
CA GLU A 120 -14.26 3.45 -5.29
C GLU A 120 -13.81 4.88 -5.54
N GLU A 121 -13.38 5.16 -6.77
CA GLU A 121 -12.92 6.49 -7.17
C GLU A 121 -14.10 7.47 -7.25
N VAL A 122 -14.02 8.51 -6.43
CA VAL A 122 -15.02 9.58 -6.37
C VAL A 122 -14.59 10.77 -7.24
N GLN A 123 -13.29 10.86 -7.52
CA GLN A 123 -12.73 11.87 -8.40
C GLN A 123 -11.75 11.22 -9.38
N PRO A 124 -11.69 11.75 -10.62
CA PRO A 124 -10.77 11.24 -11.62
C PRO A 124 -9.33 11.38 -11.15
N LEU A 125 -8.53 10.35 -11.43
CA LEU A 125 -7.09 10.34 -11.24
C LEU A 125 -6.49 11.60 -11.88
N THR A 126 -5.78 12.39 -11.08
CA THR A 126 -5.11 13.60 -11.56
C THR A 126 -3.62 13.51 -11.30
N THR A 127 -2.82 13.93 -12.26
CA THR A 127 -1.36 13.97 -12.12
C THR A 127 -0.91 15.32 -11.58
N PHE A 128 0.17 15.33 -10.80
CA PHE A 128 0.74 16.55 -10.26
C PHE A 128 2.27 16.49 -10.21
N THR A 129 2.93 17.64 -10.17
CA THR A 129 4.40 17.69 -10.21
C THR A 129 5.01 17.83 -8.81
N LYS A 130 4.61 18.87 -8.06
CA LYS A 130 5.19 19.17 -6.73
C LYS A 130 4.18 19.10 -5.59
N LYS A 131 3.06 19.82 -5.71
CA LYS A 131 2.03 19.90 -4.67
C LYS A 131 0.72 19.35 -5.17
N VAL A 132 0.03 18.64 -4.28
CA VAL A 132 -1.33 18.16 -4.53
C VAL A 132 -2.25 19.38 -4.74
N PRO A 133 -3.02 19.43 -5.84
CA PRO A 133 -3.90 20.56 -6.14
C PRO A 133 -4.88 20.91 -5.01
N ALA A 134 -5.09 22.21 -4.76
CA ALA A 134 -5.95 22.69 -3.66
C ALA A 134 -7.41 22.23 -3.78
N ASN A 135 -7.92 22.11 -5.02
CA ASN A 135 -9.26 21.60 -5.30
C ASN A 135 -9.44 20.12 -4.87
N MET A 136 -8.40 19.30 -4.94
CA MET A 136 -8.45 17.91 -4.45
C MET A 136 -8.61 17.86 -2.94
N TRP A 137 -7.89 18.72 -2.22
CA TRP A 137 -8.07 18.88 -0.78
C TRP A 137 -9.48 19.38 -0.47
N TRP A 138 -9.97 20.40 -1.20
CA TRP A 138 -11.30 20.96 -1.01
C TRP A 138 -12.42 19.94 -1.24
N CYS A 139 -12.31 19.12 -2.28
CA CYS A 139 -13.28 18.08 -2.56
C CYS A 139 -13.25 16.96 -1.51
N ALA A 140 -12.07 16.56 -1.05
CA ALA A 140 -11.97 15.68 0.10
C ALA A 140 -12.58 16.33 1.37
N ILE A 141 -12.43 17.64 1.55
CA ILE A 141 -12.92 18.42 2.69
C ILE A 141 -14.45 18.57 2.70
N ASN A 142 -15.08 18.89 1.57
CA ASN A 142 -16.50 19.19 1.50
C ASN A 142 -17.42 17.98 1.28
N MET A 143 -16.86 16.83 0.93
CA MET A 143 -17.62 15.58 0.96
C MET A 143 -17.85 15.17 2.42
N ARG A 144 -19.04 15.49 2.95
CA ARG A 144 -19.46 15.17 4.32
C ARG A 144 -19.38 13.66 4.55
N GLY A 145 -18.43 13.28 5.41
CA GLY A 145 -18.33 11.94 5.98
C GLY A 145 -17.68 10.91 5.05
N ARG A 146 -16.71 10.18 5.61
CA ARG A 146 -16.38 8.81 5.19
C ARG A 146 -15.62 8.64 3.86
N LYS A 147 -14.64 9.49 3.53
CA LYS A 147 -13.80 9.31 2.32
C LYS A 147 -12.31 9.49 2.62
N GLY A 148 -11.46 8.74 1.92
CA GLY A 148 -9.99 8.74 2.06
C GLY A 148 -9.31 9.35 0.84
N LEU A 149 -8.15 10.00 1.05
CA LEU A 149 -7.33 10.53 -0.03
C LEU A 149 -6.14 9.61 -0.26
N ARG A 150 -5.89 9.23 -1.51
CA ARG A 150 -4.73 8.41 -1.89
C ARG A 150 -3.84 9.18 -2.86
N LEU A 151 -2.58 9.28 -2.47
CA LEU A 151 -1.47 9.89 -3.21
C LEU A 151 -0.53 8.80 -3.71
#